data_AF-A0A7X9A433-F1
#
_entry.id   AF-A0A7X9A433-F1
#
_cell.length_a   1.000
_cell.length_b   1.000
_cell.length_c   1.000
_cell.angle_alpha   90.00
_cell.angle_beta   90.00
_cell.angle_gamma   90.00
#
_symmetry.space_group_name_H-M   'P 1'
#
loop_
_entity.id
_entity.type
_entity.pdbx_description
1 polymer ?
#
loop_
_entity_poly.entity_id
_entity_poly.type
_entity_poly.pdbx_seq_one_letter_code
_entity_poly.pdbx_strand_id
1 'polypeptide(L)' 'MSLSFWLGIIQQGIMYGIMALGVYLTFRVLNYADLSVDGTFALGAAVVCTAIVNGI' A
#
# COMPACT_ATOMS: atom_id res chain seq x y z
N MET A 1 2.81 -25.89 3.07
CA MET A 1 2.62 -24.46 3.43
C MET A 1 3.67 -24.13 4.47
N SER A 2 4.71 -23.35 4.12
CA SER A 2 5.79 -23.02 5.05
C SER A 2 5.35 -21.97 6.08
N LEU A 3 5.99 -21.95 7.25
CA LEU A 3 5.76 -20.93 8.28
C LEU A 3 6.02 -19.50 7.74
N SER A 4 6.98 -19.36 6.83
CA SER A 4 7.31 -18.10 6.16
C SER A 4 6.14 -17.51 5.37
N PHE A 5 5.31 -18.36 4.75
CA PHE A 5 4.14 -17.91 4.00
C PHE A 5 3.09 -17.27 4.92
N TRP A 6 2.82 -17.91 6.06
CA TRP A 6 1.87 -17.39 7.06
C TRP A 6 2.35 -16.08 7.68
N LEU A 7 3.65 -15.98 7.99
CA LEU A 7 4.24 -14.73 8.49
C LEU A 7 4.14 -13.59 7.45
N GLY A 8 4.37 -13.89 6.17
CA GLY A 8 4.23 -12.91 5.09
C GLY A 8 2.80 -12.36 4.96
N ILE A 9 1.79 -13.23 5.05
CA ILE A 9 0.38 -12.80 5.01
C ILE A 9 0.05 -11.87 6.17
N ILE A 10 0.46 -12.23 7.39
CA ILE A 10 0.19 -11.43 8.59
C ILE A 10 0.87 -10.06 8.48
N GLN A 11 2.13 -10.03 8.02
CA GLN A 11 2.86 -8.78 7.81
C GLN A 11 2.16 -7.88 6.80
N GLN A 12 1.75 -8.43 5.65
CA GLN A 12 1.05 -7.65 4.61
C GLN A 12 -0.31 -7.16 5.11
N GLY A 13 -1.06 -8.00 5.84
CA GLY A 13 -2.37 -7.65 6.40
C GLY A 13 -2.31 -6.52 7.42
N ILE A 14 -1.28 -6.51 8.28
CA ILE A 14 -1.06 -5.41 9.25
C ILE A 14 -0.71 -4.11 8.51
N MET A 15 0.12 -4.18 7.46
CA MET A 15 0.47 -3.02 6.64
C MET A 15 -0.77 -2.41 5.97
N TYR A 16 -1.60 -3.23 5.31
CA TYR A 16 -2.85 -2.77 4.70
C TYR A 16 -3.90 -2.31 5.72
N GLY A 17 -3.89 -2.85 6.94
CA GLY A 17 -4.76 -2.40 8.03
C GLY A 17 -4.50 -0.94 8.43
N ILE A 18 -3.23 -0.53 8.54
CA ILE A 18 -2.88 0.87 8.83
C ILE A 18 -3.28 1.78 7.66
N MET A 19 -3.09 1.33 6.42
CA MET A 19 -3.52 2.06 5.22
C MET A 19 -5.05 2.27 5.19
N ALA A 20 -5.84 1.25 5.51
CA ALA A 20 -7.30 1.36 5.61
C ALA A 20 -7.77 2.33 6.71
N LEU A 21 -7.05 2.42 7.84
CA LEU A 21 -7.33 3.41 8.88
C LEU A 21 -7.12 4.85 8.40
N GLY A 22 -6.09 5.09 7.57
CA GLY A 22 -5.86 6.40 6.95
C GLY A 22 -7.03 6.83 6.05
N VAL A 23 -7.51 5.92 5.21
CA VAL A 23 -8.69 6.14 4.35
C VAL A 23 -9.95 6.39 5.19
N TYR A 24 -10.15 5.62 6.27
CA TYR A 24 -11.29 5.82 7.16
C TYR A 24 -11.30 7.22 7.81
N LEU A 25 -10.12 7.70 8.25
CA LEU A 25 -9.98 9.03 8.86
C LEU A 25 -10.30 10.15 7.87
N THR A 26 -9.82 10.05 6.62
CA THR A 26 -10.09 11.07 5.60
C THR A 26 -11.56 11.10 5.19
N PHE A 27 -12.20 9.94 5.07
CA PHE A 27 -13.66 9.87 4.89
C PHE A 27 -14.42 10.55 6.04
N ARG A 28 -13.98 10.33 7.29
CA ARG A 28 -14.63 10.89 8.47
C ARG A 28 -14.44 12.40 8.63
N VAL A 29 -13.30 12.94 8.18
CA VAL A 29 -12.96 14.37 8.35
C VAL A 29 -13.40 15.20 7.15
N LEU A 30 -13.12 14.75 5.92
CA LEU A 30 -13.36 15.53 4.69
C LEU A 30 -14.67 15.18 3.97
N ASN A 31 -15.41 14.15 4.41
CA ASN A 31 -16.57 13.59 3.68
C ASN A 31 -16.24 13.21 2.21
N TYR A 32 -14.98 12.90 1.91
CA TYR A 32 -14.52 12.48 0.60
C TYR A 32 -13.52 11.33 0.72
N ALA A 33 -13.54 10.44 -0.28
CA ALA A 33 -12.65 9.30 -0.39
C ALA A 33 -11.24 9.77 -0.78
N ASP A 34 -10.36 9.97 0.19
CA ASP A 34 -8.95 10.27 -0.13
C ASP A 34 -8.21 8.98 -0.55
N LEU A 35 -8.34 8.64 -1.84
CA LEU A 35 -7.68 7.53 -2.51
C LEU A 35 -6.27 7.91 -3.04
N SER A 36 -5.72 9.05 -2.61
CA SER A 36 -4.37 9.49 -3.03
C SER A 36 -3.26 8.51 -2.60
N VAL A 37 -3.48 7.74 -1.53
CA VAL A 37 -2.57 6.69 -1.05
C VAL A 37 -2.47 5.53 -2.03
N ASP A 38 -3.59 5.11 -2.64
CA ASP A 38 -3.57 4.07 -3.68
C ASP A 38 -2.82 4.55 -4.94
N GLY A 39 -3.04 5.81 -5.32
CA GLY A 39 -2.35 6.43 -6.46
C GLY A 39 -0.83 6.55 -6.26
N THR A 40 -0.40 6.96 -5.06
CA THR A 40 1.03 7.10 -4.73
C THR A 40 1.75 5.75 -4.65
N PHE A 41 1.09 4.69 -4.18
CA PHE A 41 1.64 3.33 -4.22
C PHE A 41 1.86 2.82 -5.65
N ALA A 42 0.86 2.96 -6.52
CA ALA A 42 0.96 2.54 -7.93
C ALA A 42 2.01 3.34 -8.70
N LEU A 43 2.07 4.66 -8.47
CA LEU A 43 3.09 5.53 -9.08
C LEU A 43 4.49 5.16 -8.60
N GLY A 44 4.68 4.96 -7.29
CA GLY A 44 5.95 4.54 -6.72
C GLY A 44 6.42 3.20 -7.30
N ALA A 45 5.52 2.23 -7.43
CA ALA A 45 5.81 0.95 -8.07
C ALA A 45 6.21 1.12 -9.55
N ALA A 46 5.52 1.99 -10.29
CA ALA A 46 5.87 2.29 -11.68
C ALA A 46 7.27 2.91 -11.79
N VAL A 47 7.61 3.87 -10.90
CA VAL A 47 8.94 4.50 -10.87
C VAL A 47 10.05 3.51 -10.50
N VAL A 48 9.81 2.63 -9.54
CA VAL A 48 10.77 1.58 -9.17
C VAL A 48 10.95 0.58 -10.31
N CYS A 49 9.86 0.14 -10.95
CA CYS A 49 9.94 -0.73 -12.12
C CYS A 49 10.71 -0.09 -13.27
N THR A 50 10.48 1.20 -13.56
CA THR A 50 11.23 1.89 -14.60
C THR A 50 12.70 2.06 -14.23
N ALA A 51 13.04 2.33 -12.95
CA ALA A 51 14.42 2.37 -12.49
C ALA A 51 15.14 1.02 -12.70
N ILE A 52 14.51 -0.07 -12.26
CA ILE A 52 15.02 -1.44 -12.43
C ILE A 52 15.23 -1.78 -13.91
N VAL A 53 14.26 -1.45 -14.77
CA VAL A 53 14.36 -1.68 -16.22
C VAL A 53 15.50 -0.87 -16.86
N ASN A 54 15.78 0.32 -16.35
CA ASN A 54 16.89 1.16 -16.79
C ASN A 54 18.25 0.77 -16.15
N GLY A 55 18.30 -0.28 -15.33
CA GLY A 55 19.53 -0.79 -14.73
C GLY A 55 20.04 0.03 -13.54
N ILE A 56 19.17 0.80 -12.89
CA ILE A 56 19.43 1.56 -11.65
C ILE A 56 18.87 0.75 -10.48
#